data_AF-A0A2P6WIV1-F1
#
_entry.id   AF-A0A2P6WIV1-F1
#
_cell.length_a   1.000
_cell.length_b   1.000
_cell.length_c   1.000
_cell.angle_alpha   90.00
_cell.angle_beta   90.00
_cell.angle_gamma   90.00
#
_symmetry.space_group_name_H-M   'P 1'
#
loop_
_entity.id
_entity.type
_entity.pdbx_description
1 polymer ?
#
loop_
_entity_poly.entity_id
_entity_poly.type
_entity_poly.pdbx_seq_one_letter_code
_entity_poly.pdbx_strand_id
1 'polypeptide(L)'
;MKNPRYRGVKMTKQKTAKRRAAAKPAGKPAAKPRKRSAKNPKCNPLPAAGLISPAAKAQVARFLRSVAAGYAGAKAAAKKSFGESIKKNPDSGKKSWLRKFSARRGLLIKQGYSPAEATRKTLEHFEQKLIPGKKNPLHASRKARKTYAMFHGRAPRKTTLAKTKARIPGKDFAKIGDLVSLTVGNRKVSFEDDKVQPIVVTDAKAKKLFFLGGNQDLRALKPARRANPGGLQDLGEVSQIEYYARKKFDDFRPTIYFHNLGEENGKRPRLMFDPVARQMYLAGGDYKIENVGIVN
;
A
#
# COMPACT_ATOMS: atom_id res chain seq x y z
N MET A 1 13.51 42.36 -26.88
CA MET A 1 13.55 40.97 -26.40
C MET A 1 12.21 40.31 -26.69
N LYS A 2 12.13 39.40 -27.68
CA LYS A 2 10.88 38.76 -28.12
C LYS A 2 10.74 37.39 -27.45
N ASN A 3 9.62 37.18 -26.74
CA ASN A 3 9.24 35.92 -26.12
C ASN A 3 9.10 34.78 -27.17
N PRO A 4 9.74 33.62 -27.01
CA PRO A 4 9.48 32.48 -27.88
C PRO A 4 8.14 31.84 -27.53
N ARG A 5 7.25 31.79 -28.52
CA ARG A 5 5.95 31.11 -28.46
C ARG A 5 6.19 29.60 -28.31
N TYR A 6 5.75 29.01 -27.20
CA TYR A 6 5.69 27.57 -27.03
C TYR A 6 4.75 26.95 -28.07
N ARG A 7 5.29 26.15 -28.99
CA ARG A 7 4.50 25.28 -29.89
C ARG A 7 4.03 24.07 -29.08
N GLY A 8 2.72 23.89 -28.99
CA GLY A 8 2.12 22.76 -28.28
C GLY A 8 2.53 21.41 -28.88
N VAL A 9 3.10 20.55 -28.05
CA VAL A 9 3.41 19.16 -28.39
C VAL A 9 2.09 18.37 -28.46
N LYS A 10 1.80 17.77 -29.61
CA LYS A 10 0.62 16.92 -29.81
C LYS A 10 0.80 15.59 -29.07
N MET A 11 0.05 15.39 -28.00
CA MET A 11 -0.05 14.11 -27.29
C MET A 11 -0.95 13.14 -28.08
N THR A 12 -0.37 12.22 -28.83
CA THR A 12 -1.14 11.17 -29.53
C THR A 12 -1.51 10.03 -28.58
N LYS A 13 -2.81 9.84 -28.37
CA LYS A 13 -3.36 8.75 -27.54
C LYS A 13 -3.50 7.48 -28.38
N GLN A 14 -2.78 6.42 -28.05
CA GLN A 14 -3.10 5.08 -28.56
C GLN A 14 -4.20 4.47 -27.69
N LYS A 15 -5.37 4.21 -28.29
CA LYS A 15 -6.45 3.42 -27.69
C LYS A 15 -6.09 1.95 -27.83
N THR A 16 -5.79 1.28 -26.72
CA THR A 16 -5.66 -0.19 -26.71
C THR A 16 -7.03 -0.83 -26.86
N ALA A 17 -7.20 -1.61 -27.94
CA ALA A 17 -8.40 -2.37 -28.23
C ALA A 17 -8.57 -3.52 -27.23
N LYS A 18 -9.72 -3.54 -26.56
CA LYS A 18 -10.09 -4.53 -25.54
C LYS A 18 -10.60 -5.80 -26.23
N ARG A 19 -9.72 -6.80 -26.43
CA ARG A 19 -10.15 -8.15 -26.85
C ARG A 19 -11.04 -8.75 -25.75
N ARG A 20 -12.34 -8.89 -26.05
CA ARG A 20 -13.29 -9.69 -25.27
C ARG A 20 -13.16 -11.15 -25.71
N ALA A 21 -12.60 -12.00 -24.85
CA ALA A 21 -12.76 -13.45 -24.98
C ALA A 21 -14.06 -13.85 -24.26
N ALA A 22 -14.99 -14.43 -25.00
CA ALA A 22 -16.23 -15.01 -24.48
C ALA A 22 -15.91 -16.39 -23.88
N ALA A 23 -16.10 -16.55 -22.56
CA ALA A 23 -16.08 -17.84 -21.90
C ALA A 23 -17.51 -18.19 -21.46
N LYS A 24 -18.01 -19.33 -21.95
CA LYS A 24 -19.29 -19.94 -21.59
C LYS A 24 -19.30 -20.33 -20.09
N PRO A 25 -20.40 -20.13 -19.33
CA PRO A 25 -20.52 -20.66 -17.99
C PRO A 25 -20.94 -22.14 -18.01
N ALA A 26 -20.13 -23.00 -17.37
CA ALA A 26 -20.48 -24.38 -17.07
C ALA A 26 -21.52 -24.43 -15.93
N GLY A 27 -22.48 -25.35 -16.06
CA GLY A 27 -23.67 -25.48 -15.22
C GLY A 27 -23.41 -25.77 -13.75
N LYS A 28 -24.31 -25.27 -12.90
CA LYS A 28 -24.43 -25.63 -11.49
C LYS A 28 -25.22 -26.94 -11.35
N PRO A 29 -24.72 -27.96 -10.62
CA PRO A 29 -25.56 -29.08 -10.24
C PRO A 29 -26.49 -28.72 -9.08
N ALA A 30 -27.70 -29.26 -9.14
CA ALA A 30 -28.81 -29.03 -8.22
C ALA A 30 -28.55 -29.56 -6.79
N ALA A 31 -29.15 -28.87 -5.83
CA ALA A 31 -29.09 -29.15 -4.40
C ALA A 31 -29.86 -30.44 -4.03
N LYS A 32 -29.27 -31.29 -3.19
CA LYS A 32 -29.96 -32.38 -2.49
C LYS A 32 -30.54 -31.89 -1.15
N PRO A 33 -31.78 -32.24 -0.79
CA PRO A 33 -32.39 -31.85 0.48
C PRO A 33 -31.80 -32.66 1.66
N ARG A 34 -31.29 -31.98 2.68
CA ARG A 34 -30.88 -32.60 3.95
C ARG A 34 -32.10 -32.82 4.84
N LYS A 35 -32.43 -34.08 5.11
CA LYS A 35 -33.41 -34.52 6.12
C LYS A 35 -32.96 -34.04 7.51
N ARG A 36 -33.85 -33.35 8.22
CA ARG A 36 -33.69 -32.97 9.64
C ARG A 36 -34.03 -34.19 10.51
N SER A 37 -33.07 -34.71 11.27
CA SER A 37 -33.33 -35.64 12.37
C SER A 37 -33.36 -34.88 13.68
N ALA A 38 -34.55 -34.75 14.27
CA ALA A 38 -34.76 -34.26 15.62
C ALA A 38 -34.48 -35.38 16.64
N LYS A 39 -33.54 -35.15 17.57
CA LYS A 39 -33.50 -35.82 18.88
C LYS A 39 -32.99 -34.81 19.91
N ASN A 40 -33.92 -34.29 20.72
CA ASN A 40 -33.62 -33.51 21.92
C ASN A 40 -33.02 -34.44 22.99
N PRO A 41 -31.86 -34.12 23.59
CA PRO A 41 -31.52 -34.68 24.89
C PRO A 41 -32.36 -33.97 25.97
N LYS A 42 -33.08 -34.75 26.77
CA LYS A 42 -33.82 -34.30 27.96
C LYS A 42 -32.84 -33.61 28.92
N CYS A 43 -33.12 -32.37 29.30
CA CYS A 43 -32.45 -31.70 30.42
C CYS A 43 -32.83 -32.41 31.72
N ASN A 44 -31.84 -32.88 32.47
CA ASN A 44 -32.03 -33.30 33.86
C ASN A 44 -32.33 -32.06 34.73
N PRO A 45 -33.30 -32.13 35.66
CA PRO A 45 -33.51 -31.05 36.62
C PRO A 45 -32.29 -30.89 37.53
N LEU A 46 -31.94 -29.63 37.80
CA LEU A 46 -30.88 -29.26 38.74
C LEU A 46 -31.23 -29.76 40.15
N PRO A 47 -30.26 -30.28 40.92
CA PRO A 47 -30.49 -30.65 42.31
C PRO A 47 -30.82 -29.41 43.15
N ALA A 48 -31.80 -29.58 44.04
CA ALA A 48 -32.24 -28.56 44.99
C ALA A 48 -31.08 -28.02 45.83
N ALA A 49 -31.20 -26.75 46.20
CA ALA A 49 -30.22 -25.95 46.92
C ALA A 49 -29.81 -26.57 48.27
N GLY A 50 -28.78 -27.42 48.23
CA GLY A 50 -28.03 -27.85 49.42
C GLY A 50 -27.05 -26.76 49.86
N LEU A 51 -27.01 -26.53 51.18
CA LEU A 51 -26.17 -25.58 51.89
C LEU A 51 -24.73 -25.57 51.37
N ILE A 52 -24.39 -24.54 50.60
CA ILE A 52 -23.01 -24.29 50.16
C ILE A 52 -22.16 -24.08 51.41
N SER A 53 -21.14 -24.93 51.58
CA SER A 53 -20.24 -24.87 52.73
C SER A 53 -19.59 -23.49 52.86
N PRO A 54 -19.27 -23.02 54.08
CA PRO A 54 -18.60 -21.73 54.28
C PRO A 54 -17.30 -21.60 53.45
N ALA A 55 -16.59 -22.70 53.23
CA ALA A 55 -15.39 -22.76 52.39
C ALA A 55 -15.70 -22.46 50.91
N ALA A 56 -16.79 -23.02 50.37
CA ALA A 56 -17.20 -22.76 48.99
C ALA A 56 -17.71 -21.31 48.81
N LYS A 57 -18.40 -20.74 49.82
CA LYS A 57 -18.75 -19.30 49.82
C LYS A 57 -17.52 -18.41 49.82
N ALA A 58 -16.48 -18.77 50.59
CA ALA A 58 -15.22 -18.03 50.63
C ALA A 58 -14.46 -18.09 49.29
N GLN A 59 -14.47 -19.24 48.60
CA GLN A 59 -13.87 -19.37 47.27
C GLN A 59 -14.60 -18.52 46.22
N VAL A 60 -15.94 -18.53 46.21
CA VAL A 60 -16.73 -17.67 45.31
C VAL A 60 -16.48 -16.19 45.60
N ALA A 61 -16.40 -15.79 46.87
CA ALA A 61 -16.09 -14.41 47.25
C ALA A 61 -14.66 -13.97 46.87
N ARG A 62 -13.67 -14.88 46.89
CA ARG A 62 -12.31 -14.59 46.37
C ARG A 62 -12.30 -14.44 44.85
N PHE A 63 -13.04 -15.29 44.14
CA PHE A 63 -13.18 -15.22 42.69
C PHE A 63 -13.88 -13.92 42.26
N LEU A 64 -14.96 -13.52 42.92
CA LEU A 64 -15.63 -12.25 42.61
C LEU A 64 -14.73 -11.03 42.90
N ARG A 65 -13.90 -11.08 43.95
CA ARG A 65 -12.91 -10.04 44.25
C ARG A 65 -11.80 -9.97 43.19
N SER A 66 -11.31 -11.11 42.69
CA SER A 66 -10.28 -11.11 41.63
C SER A 66 -10.83 -10.60 40.30
N VAL A 67 -12.09 -10.92 39.97
CA VAL A 67 -12.80 -10.39 38.80
C VAL A 67 -13.01 -8.87 38.93
N ALA A 68 -13.40 -8.37 40.10
CA ALA A 68 -13.56 -6.94 40.34
C ALA A 68 -12.22 -6.17 40.26
N ALA A 69 -11.14 -6.74 40.79
CA ALA A 69 -9.80 -6.17 40.68
C ALA A 69 -9.29 -6.15 39.23
N GLY A 70 -9.53 -7.22 38.46
CA GLY A 70 -9.25 -7.26 37.02
C GLY A 70 -10.03 -6.20 36.24
N TYR A 71 -11.29 -5.97 36.61
CA TYR A 71 -12.14 -4.93 36.01
C TYR A 71 -11.63 -3.51 36.33
N ALA A 72 -11.17 -3.27 37.56
CA ALA A 72 -10.57 -2.00 37.96
C ALA A 72 -9.24 -1.73 37.23
N GLY A 73 -8.38 -2.74 37.11
CA GLY A 73 -7.12 -2.66 36.36
C GLY A 73 -7.33 -2.41 34.87
N ALA A 74 -8.27 -3.12 34.25
CA ALA A 74 -8.64 -2.89 32.84
C ALA A 74 -9.22 -1.49 32.61
N LYS A 75 -10.03 -0.97 33.55
CA LYS A 75 -10.57 0.39 33.50
C LYS A 75 -9.48 1.46 33.62
N ALA A 76 -8.47 1.24 34.46
CA ALA A 76 -7.31 2.14 34.61
C ALA A 76 -6.41 2.14 33.36
N ALA A 77 -6.12 0.96 32.79
CA ALA A 77 -5.34 0.82 31.55
C ALA A 77 -6.06 1.44 30.34
N ALA A 78 -7.38 1.29 30.25
CA ALA A 78 -8.19 1.97 29.25
C ALA A 78 -8.18 3.49 29.43
N LYS A 79 -8.24 4.01 30.67
CA LYS A 79 -8.19 5.46 30.93
C LYS A 79 -6.85 6.08 30.53
N LYS A 80 -5.73 5.38 30.75
CA LYS A 80 -4.37 5.83 30.42
C LYS A 80 -4.11 5.88 28.90
N SER A 81 -4.60 4.89 28.16
CA SER A 81 -4.46 4.82 26.69
C SER A 81 -5.40 5.76 25.92
N PHE A 82 -6.55 6.12 26.50
CA PHE A 82 -7.53 6.99 25.86
C PHE A 82 -7.42 8.48 26.22
N GLY A 83 -6.77 8.81 27.35
CA GLY A 83 -6.66 10.20 27.85
C GLY A 83 -5.94 11.15 26.89
N GLU A 84 -4.99 10.68 26.09
CA GLU A 84 -4.23 11.52 25.15
C GLU A 84 -4.94 11.78 23.82
N SER A 85 -5.84 10.89 23.38
CA SER A 85 -6.48 11.00 22.05
C SER A 85 -7.80 11.80 22.03
N ILE A 86 -8.38 12.14 23.18
CA ILE A 86 -9.66 12.88 23.27
C ILE A 86 -9.45 14.33 23.68
N LYS A 87 -8.65 15.08 22.91
CA LYS A 87 -8.66 16.55 23.00
C LYS A 87 -9.61 17.23 22.01
N LYS A 88 -10.33 16.46 21.18
CA LYS A 88 -11.29 17.01 20.20
C LYS A 88 -12.61 16.24 20.28
N ASN A 89 -13.55 16.80 21.05
CA ASN A 89 -14.96 16.42 21.17
C ASN A 89 -15.26 15.16 22.02
N PRO A 90 -15.46 15.30 23.36
CA PRO A 90 -15.51 14.17 24.30
C PRO A 90 -16.81 13.34 24.29
N ASP A 91 -17.92 13.87 23.78
CA ASP A 91 -19.25 13.27 24.01
C ASP A 91 -19.79 12.38 22.89
N SER A 92 -19.49 12.66 21.63
CA SER A 92 -20.07 11.91 20.48
C SER A 92 -19.33 10.60 20.19
N GLY A 93 -18.01 10.58 20.37
CA GLY A 93 -17.17 9.40 20.08
C GLY A 93 -17.33 8.27 21.11
N LYS A 94 -17.39 8.62 22.41
CA LYS A 94 -17.53 7.64 23.49
C LYS A 94 -18.87 6.91 23.46
N LYS A 95 -19.98 7.66 23.28
CA LYS A 95 -21.33 7.08 23.21
C LYS A 95 -21.49 6.14 22.01
N SER A 96 -20.91 6.48 20.85
CA SER A 96 -20.93 5.63 19.66
C SER A 96 -20.12 4.34 19.83
N TRP A 97 -18.93 4.42 20.45
CA TRP A 97 -18.09 3.24 20.70
C TRP A 97 -18.74 2.28 21.70
N LEU A 98 -19.25 2.79 22.83
CA LEU A 98 -19.92 1.98 23.86
C LEU A 98 -21.14 1.24 23.31
N ARG A 99 -21.95 1.88 22.45
CA ARG A 99 -23.09 1.23 21.77
C ARG A 99 -22.63 0.07 20.89
N LYS A 100 -21.59 0.27 20.07
CA LYS A 100 -21.05 -0.77 19.18
C LYS A 100 -20.39 -1.91 19.96
N PHE A 101 -19.71 -1.59 21.06
CA PHE A 101 -19.10 -2.56 21.97
C PHE A 101 -20.18 -3.44 22.63
N SER A 102 -21.21 -2.81 23.21
CA SER A 102 -22.32 -3.52 23.86
C SER A 102 -23.07 -4.44 22.88
N ALA A 103 -23.38 -3.96 21.67
CA ALA A 103 -24.05 -4.75 20.64
C ALA A 103 -23.25 -6.01 20.23
N ARG A 104 -21.93 -5.86 20.04
CA ARG A 104 -21.03 -6.98 19.68
C ARG A 104 -20.93 -7.99 20.82
N ARG A 105 -20.78 -7.53 22.06
CA ARG A 105 -20.74 -8.39 23.25
C ARG A 105 -22.03 -9.18 23.40
N GLY A 106 -23.19 -8.51 23.25
CA GLY A 106 -24.50 -9.17 23.30
C GLY A 106 -24.68 -10.23 22.21
N LEU A 107 -24.16 -9.98 21.00
CA LEU A 107 -24.17 -10.96 19.92
C LEU A 107 -23.35 -12.22 20.27
N LEU A 108 -22.16 -12.05 20.84
CA LEU A 108 -21.31 -13.18 21.25
C LEU A 108 -21.94 -13.99 22.39
N ILE A 109 -22.58 -13.33 23.35
CA ILE A 109 -23.31 -14.04 24.41
C ILE A 109 -24.46 -14.88 23.80
N LYS A 110 -25.20 -14.34 22.83
CA LYS A 110 -26.23 -15.10 22.09
C LYS A 110 -25.66 -16.27 21.28
N GLN A 111 -24.38 -16.23 20.92
CA GLN A 111 -23.66 -17.31 20.23
C GLN A 111 -23.08 -18.36 21.20
N GLY A 112 -23.39 -18.28 22.50
CA GLY A 112 -22.98 -19.26 23.50
C GLY A 112 -21.64 -18.97 24.18
N TYR A 113 -21.03 -17.81 23.93
CA TYR A 113 -19.81 -17.42 24.65
C TYR A 113 -20.11 -16.96 26.08
N SER A 114 -19.24 -17.33 27.01
CA SER A 114 -19.35 -16.82 28.39
C SER A 114 -19.21 -15.29 28.42
N PRO A 115 -19.80 -14.59 29.41
CA PRO A 115 -19.69 -13.13 29.50
C PRO A 115 -18.24 -12.62 29.51
N ALA A 116 -17.31 -13.38 30.08
CA ALA A 116 -15.89 -13.05 30.11
C ALA A 116 -15.24 -13.19 28.73
N GLU A 117 -15.49 -14.29 28.02
CA GLU A 117 -14.95 -14.53 26.67
C GLU A 117 -15.56 -13.57 25.65
N ALA A 118 -16.86 -13.29 25.74
CA ALA A 118 -17.53 -12.32 24.89
C ALA A 118 -16.92 -10.91 25.06
N THR A 119 -16.54 -10.54 26.29
CA THR A 119 -15.87 -9.28 26.58
C THR A 119 -14.46 -9.26 25.98
N ARG A 120 -13.68 -10.32 26.19
CA ARG A 120 -12.33 -10.46 25.65
C ARG A 120 -12.31 -10.42 24.12
N LYS A 121 -13.15 -11.21 23.45
CA LYS A 121 -13.26 -11.24 21.98
C LYS A 121 -13.77 -9.90 21.40
N THR A 122 -14.65 -9.22 22.12
CA THR A 122 -15.10 -7.88 21.72
C THR A 122 -13.96 -6.88 21.83
N LEU A 123 -13.21 -6.89 22.94
CA LEU A 123 -12.01 -6.07 23.11
C LEU A 123 -10.99 -6.36 22.01
N GLU A 124 -10.63 -7.62 21.76
CA GLU A 124 -9.71 -8.01 20.68
C GLU A 124 -10.17 -7.49 19.30
N HIS A 125 -11.47 -7.60 18.98
CA HIS A 125 -12.03 -7.08 17.72
C HIS A 125 -11.95 -5.55 17.63
N PHE A 126 -12.17 -4.84 18.73
CA PHE A 126 -12.03 -3.39 18.77
C PHE A 126 -10.58 -2.95 18.81
N GLU A 127 -9.68 -3.66 19.49
CA GLU A 127 -8.23 -3.44 19.46
C GLU A 127 -7.68 -3.64 18.05
N GLN A 128 -8.08 -4.70 17.35
CA GLN A 128 -7.72 -4.89 15.93
C GLN A 128 -8.19 -3.74 15.03
N LYS A 129 -9.30 -3.08 15.37
CA LYS A 129 -9.82 -1.90 14.65
C LYS A 129 -9.26 -0.56 15.16
N LEU A 130 -8.82 -0.52 16.41
CA LEU A 130 -8.25 0.65 17.10
C LEU A 130 -6.74 0.70 16.96
N ILE A 131 -6.08 -0.35 16.47
CA ILE A 131 -4.83 -0.18 15.72
C ILE A 131 -5.23 0.69 14.53
N PRO A 132 -4.94 2.00 14.51
CA PRO A 132 -5.15 2.79 13.30
C PRO A 132 -4.36 2.04 12.24
N GLY A 133 -5.03 1.42 11.26
CA GLY A 133 -4.37 0.56 10.29
C GLY A 133 -3.16 1.33 9.80
N LYS A 134 -1.96 0.85 10.19
CA LYS A 134 -0.74 1.68 10.31
C LYS A 134 -0.73 2.70 9.19
N LYS A 135 -1.13 3.95 9.48
CA LYS A 135 -0.88 5.04 8.54
C LYS A 135 0.63 5.03 8.46
N ASN A 136 1.16 4.57 7.32
CA ASN A 136 2.61 4.44 7.17
C ASN A 136 3.23 5.75 7.67
N PRO A 137 4.19 5.67 8.60
CA PRO A 137 4.68 6.86 9.27
C PRO A 137 5.12 7.90 8.23
N LEU A 138 4.85 9.16 8.54
CA LEU A 138 5.10 10.37 7.76
C LEU A 138 6.61 10.62 7.52
N HIS A 139 7.41 9.58 7.26
CA HIS A 139 8.85 9.69 7.06
C HIS A 139 9.22 10.17 5.65
N ALA A 140 8.29 10.17 4.68
CA ALA A 140 8.57 10.82 3.40
C ALA A 140 8.69 12.33 3.63
N SER A 141 9.84 12.91 3.29
CA SER A 141 10.04 14.34 3.47
C SER A 141 8.94 15.17 2.82
N ARG A 142 8.65 16.33 3.43
CA ARG A 142 7.71 17.33 2.91
C ARG A 142 8.00 17.67 1.44
N LYS A 143 9.27 17.63 1.04
CA LYS A 143 9.72 17.87 -0.34
C LYS A 143 9.26 16.76 -1.30
N ALA A 144 9.51 15.48 -1.00
CA ALA A 144 9.04 14.38 -1.84
C ALA A 144 7.51 14.35 -1.97
N ARG A 145 6.79 14.68 -0.91
CA ARG A 145 5.32 14.82 -0.96
C ARG A 145 4.87 15.96 -1.89
N LYS A 146 5.56 17.10 -1.86
CA LYS A 146 5.30 18.24 -2.75
C LYS A 146 5.58 17.86 -4.21
N THR A 147 6.68 17.17 -4.46
CA THR A 147 7.06 16.69 -5.80
C THR A 147 6.05 15.69 -6.35
N TYR A 148 5.60 14.72 -5.52
CA TYR A 148 4.53 13.82 -5.90
C TYR A 148 3.23 14.57 -6.25
N ALA A 149 2.85 15.55 -5.42
CA ALA A 149 1.64 16.34 -5.63
C ALA A 149 1.72 17.21 -6.88
N MET A 150 2.89 17.77 -7.17
CA MET A 150 3.16 18.52 -8.40
C MET A 150 2.99 17.61 -9.62
N PHE A 151 3.60 16.42 -9.61
CA PHE A 151 3.61 15.53 -10.75
C PHE A 151 2.25 14.85 -11.02
N HIS A 152 1.56 14.39 -9.97
CA HIS A 152 0.28 13.69 -10.11
C HIS A 152 -0.94 14.61 -10.01
N GLY A 153 -0.79 15.82 -9.46
CA GLY A 153 -1.89 16.73 -9.14
C GLY A 153 -2.72 16.33 -7.90
N ARG A 154 -2.18 15.46 -7.03
CA ARG A 154 -2.80 15.09 -5.74
C ARG A 154 -1.76 14.65 -4.71
N ALA A 155 -2.08 14.82 -3.42
CA ALA A 155 -1.22 14.32 -2.35
C ALA A 155 -1.10 12.77 -2.37
N PRO A 156 0.06 12.22 -1.97
CA PRO A 156 0.24 10.78 -1.87
C PRO A 156 -0.67 10.20 -0.79
N ARG A 157 -1.34 9.08 -1.08
CA ARG A 157 -2.21 8.36 -0.12
C ARG A 157 -1.43 7.46 0.82
N LYS A 158 -0.29 6.95 0.35
CA LYS A 158 0.57 6.01 1.07
C LYS A 158 2.03 6.37 0.78
N THR A 159 2.85 6.28 1.80
CA THR A 159 4.32 6.24 1.69
C THR A 159 4.74 4.78 1.81
N THR A 160 5.78 4.32 1.12
CA THR A 160 6.31 2.97 1.27
C THR A 160 7.81 3.07 1.49
N LEU A 161 8.34 2.31 2.45
CA LEU A 161 9.77 2.17 2.62
C LEU A 161 10.27 1.15 1.60
N ALA A 162 11.05 1.61 0.63
CA ALA A 162 11.76 0.73 -0.29
C ALA A 162 13.16 0.48 0.26
N LYS A 163 13.59 -0.78 0.29
CA LYS A 163 15.01 -1.10 0.51
C LYS A 163 15.76 -0.73 -0.76
N THR A 164 16.60 0.30 -0.67
CA THR A 164 17.44 0.75 -1.77
C THR A 164 18.83 0.16 -1.60
N LYS A 165 19.47 -0.27 -2.70
CA LYS A 165 20.89 -0.67 -2.67
C LYS A 165 21.78 0.58 -2.77
N ALA A 166 23.05 0.45 -2.39
CA ALA A 166 23.95 1.56 -2.09
C ALA A 166 24.16 2.60 -3.22
N ARG A 167 23.88 2.28 -4.49
CA ARG A 167 24.18 3.17 -5.63
C ARG A 167 23.14 4.26 -5.93
N ILE A 168 21.94 4.20 -5.37
CA ILE A 168 20.94 5.26 -5.60
C ILE A 168 21.07 6.30 -4.48
N PRO A 169 21.51 7.53 -4.79
CA PRO A 169 21.70 8.55 -3.77
C PRO A 169 20.36 9.10 -3.26
N GLY A 170 20.29 9.33 -1.96
CA GLY A 170 19.13 9.96 -1.30
C GLY A 170 18.27 8.99 -0.50
N LYS A 171 17.46 9.56 0.39
CA LYS A 171 16.57 8.81 1.30
C LYS A 171 15.08 8.94 0.92
N ASP A 172 14.73 10.01 0.22
CA ASP A 172 13.35 10.36 -0.11
C ASP A 172 13.14 10.44 -1.61
N PHE A 173 12.14 9.70 -2.08
CA PHE A 173 11.76 9.64 -3.48
C PHE A 173 10.27 9.91 -3.66
N ALA A 174 9.91 10.57 -4.75
CA ALA A 174 8.55 10.70 -5.20
C ALA A 174 8.30 9.67 -6.32
N LYS A 175 7.28 8.83 -6.17
CA LYS A 175 6.86 7.91 -7.24
C LYS A 175 6.33 8.72 -8.43
N ILE A 176 6.75 8.34 -9.63
CA ILE A 176 6.32 8.87 -10.92
C ILE A 176 5.32 7.91 -11.59
N GLY A 177 5.65 6.62 -11.58
CA GLY A 177 4.83 5.60 -12.22
C GLY A 177 5.42 4.20 -12.08
N ASP A 178 4.74 3.22 -12.65
CA ASP A 178 5.26 1.86 -12.79
C ASP A 178 5.88 1.74 -14.19
N LEU A 179 7.13 1.29 -14.28
CA LEU A 179 7.87 1.26 -15.54
C LEU A 179 7.29 0.21 -16.46
N VAL A 180 6.96 0.62 -17.69
CA VAL A 180 6.45 -0.25 -18.75
C VAL A 180 7.58 -0.68 -19.66
N SER A 181 8.31 0.30 -20.21
CA SER A 181 9.43 0.01 -21.11
C SER A 181 10.42 1.17 -21.22
N LEU A 182 11.62 0.84 -21.70
CA LEU A 182 12.65 1.80 -22.09
C LEU A 182 13.09 1.50 -23.52
N THR A 183 13.28 2.53 -24.34
CA THR A 183 13.92 2.38 -25.66
C THR A 183 15.38 2.81 -25.53
N VAL A 184 16.30 1.86 -25.72
CA VAL A 184 17.75 2.00 -25.54
C VAL A 184 18.46 1.72 -26.87
N GLY A 185 19.03 2.75 -27.49
CA GLY A 185 19.45 2.70 -28.89
C GLY A 185 18.28 2.28 -29.78
N ASN A 186 18.44 1.17 -30.50
CA ASN A 186 17.41 0.61 -31.39
C ASN A 186 16.59 -0.52 -30.73
N ARG A 187 16.70 -0.71 -29.42
CA ARG A 187 16.11 -1.85 -28.70
C ARG A 187 15.06 -1.35 -27.72
N LYS A 188 13.88 -2.00 -27.68
CA LYS A 188 12.88 -1.78 -26.65
C LYS A 188 13.02 -2.83 -25.54
N VAL A 189 13.26 -2.38 -24.32
CA VAL A 189 13.35 -3.20 -23.10
C VAL A 189 12.00 -3.11 -22.40
N SER A 190 11.22 -4.20 -22.44
CA SER A 190 9.91 -4.28 -21.80
C SER A 190 10.04 -4.87 -20.39
N PHE A 191 9.24 -4.35 -19.47
CA PHE A 191 9.09 -4.86 -18.10
C PHE A 191 7.64 -5.31 -17.82
N GLU A 192 6.74 -5.27 -18.81
CA GLU A 192 5.32 -5.59 -18.60
C GLU A 192 5.09 -7.02 -18.13
N ASP A 193 5.91 -7.96 -18.60
CA ASP A 193 5.81 -9.39 -18.30
C ASP A 193 6.35 -9.77 -16.91
N ASP A 194 7.03 -8.84 -16.22
CA ASP A 194 7.58 -9.09 -14.90
C ASP A 194 6.46 -9.18 -13.85
N LYS A 195 6.55 -10.19 -12.98
CA LYS A 195 5.64 -10.32 -11.82
C LYS A 195 5.60 -9.04 -10.95
N VAL A 196 6.73 -8.33 -10.89
CA VAL A 196 6.86 -7.06 -10.18
C VAL A 196 7.65 -6.11 -11.08
N GLN A 197 6.96 -5.09 -11.59
CA GLN A 197 7.56 -4.05 -12.42
C GLN A 197 8.46 -3.12 -11.61
N PRO A 198 9.58 -2.64 -12.17
CA PRO A 198 10.34 -1.55 -11.58
C PRO A 198 9.48 -0.30 -11.46
N ILE A 199 9.67 0.47 -10.40
CA ILE A 199 8.96 1.72 -10.16
C ILE A 199 9.84 2.87 -10.60
N VAL A 200 9.31 3.75 -11.45
CA VAL A 200 9.96 5.02 -11.80
C VAL A 200 9.76 5.99 -10.65
N VAL A 201 10.85 6.52 -10.13
CA VAL A 201 10.84 7.52 -9.06
C VAL A 201 11.74 8.69 -9.41
N THR A 202 11.52 9.81 -8.73
CA THR A 202 12.42 10.96 -8.77
C THR A 202 12.90 11.32 -7.38
N ASP A 203 14.05 11.97 -7.28
CA ASP A 203 14.48 12.62 -6.05
C ASP A 203 13.49 13.70 -5.58
N ALA A 204 13.60 14.09 -4.32
CA ALA A 204 12.75 15.12 -3.72
C ALA A 204 12.79 16.48 -4.43
N LYS A 205 13.79 16.77 -5.28
CA LYS A 205 13.90 18.02 -6.05
C LYS A 205 13.46 17.89 -7.52
N ALA A 206 12.95 16.73 -7.95
CA ALA A 206 12.47 16.52 -9.32
C ALA A 206 13.57 16.70 -10.40
N LYS A 207 14.82 16.35 -10.08
CA LYS A 207 16.00 16.56 -10.95
C LYS A 207 16.49 15.28 -11.63
N LYS A 208 16.34 14.12 -11.01
CA LYS A 208 16.88 12.86 -11.52
C LYS A 208 15.87 11.73 -11.37
N LEU A 209 15.78 10.90 -12.41
CA LEU A 209 15.01 9.66 -12.40
C LEU A 209 15.83 8.50 -11.86
N PHE A 210 15.17 7.64 -11.09
CA PHE A 210 15.71 6.39 -10.58
C PHE A 210 14.67 5.28 -10.74
N PHE A 211 15.14 4.03 -10.66
CA PHE A 211 14.29 2.85 -10.73
C PHE A 211 14.40 2.05 -9.44
N LEU A 212 13.26 1.79 -8.79
CA LEU A 212 13.21 1.06 -7.51
C LEU A 212 12.38 -0.21 -7.62
N GLY A 213 12.85 -1.27 -6.97
CA GLY A 213 12.16 -2.56 -6.93
C GLY A 213 12.08 -3.25 -8.29
N GLY A 214 11.25 -4.28 -8.38
CA GLY A 214 11.05 -5.09 -9.57
C GLY A 214 12.28 -5.87 -10.03
N ASN A 215 12.13 -6.56 -11.15
CA ASN A 215 13.25 -7.18 -11.85
C ASN A 215 13.95 -6.14 -12.72
N GLN A 216 15.22 -5.87 -12.42
CA GLN A 216 16.06 -4.94 -13.18
C GLN A 216 17.28 -5.64 -13.78
N ASP A 217 17.21 -6.96 -13.93
CA ASP A 217 18.32 -7.75 -14.47
C ASP A 217 18.41 -7.59 -15.99
N LEU A 218 19.43 -6.87 -16.44
CA LEU A 218 19.65 -6.55 -17.84
C LEU A 218 20.88 -7.26 -18.42
N ARG A 219 21.38 -8.32 -17.77
CA ARG A 219 22.56 -9.07 -18.22
C ARG A 219 22.44 -9.66 -19.62
N ALA A 220 21.22 -9.91 -20.09
CA ALA A 220 20.97 -10.38 -21.45
C ALA A 220 21.24 -9.31 -22.53
N LEU A 221 21.30 -8.03 -22.16
CA LEU A 221 21.55 -6.94 -23.10
C LEU A 221 23.05 -6.78 -23.34
N LYS A 222 23.45 -6.82 -24.62
CA LYS A 222 24.81 -6.47 -25.02
C LYS A 222 25.11 -5.00 -24.68
N PRO A 223 26.24 -4.71 -24.01
CA PRO A 223 26.63 -3.35 -23.69
C PRO A 223 27.02 -2.59 -24.97
N ALA A 224 26.70 -1.31 -25.00
CA ALA A 224 27.03 -0.40 -26.10
C ALA A 224 28.48 0.08 -26.04
N ARG A 225 29.10 0.09 -24.85
CA ARG A 225 30.52 0.42 -24.64
C ARG A 225 31.17 -0.59 -23.70
N ARG A 226 32.50 -0.66 -23.73
CA ARG A 226 33.26 -1.46 -22.75
C ARG A 226 32.86 -1.05 -21.33
N ALA A 227 32.81 -2.03 -20.43
CA ALA A 227 32.48 -1.78 -19.04
C ALA A 227 33.46 -0.78 -18.44
N ASN A 228 32.93 0.16 -17.66
CA ASN A 228 33.77 1.12 -16.94
C ASN A 228 34.60 0.37 -15.86
N PRO A 229 35.74 0.92 -15.40
CA PRO A 229 36.59 0.29 -14.37
C PRO A 229 35.82 -0.13 -13.11
N GLY A 230 34.71 0.53 -12.79
CA GLY A 230 33.80 0.19 -11.69
C GLY A 230 32.78 -0.93 -11.98
N GLY A 231 33.00 -1.76 -13.01
CA GLY A 231 32.16 -2.90 -13.37
C GLY A 231 30.79 -2.56 -13.96
N LEU A 232 30.56 -1.29 -14.27
CA LEU A 232 29.30 -0.79 -14.82
C LEU A 232 29.21 -1.04 -16.32
N GLN A 233 28.08 -1.59 -16.75
CA GLN A 233 27.77 -1.80 -18.15
C GLN A 233 26.96 -0.62 -18.68
N ASP A 234 27.50 0.05 -19.71
CA ASP A 234 26.79 1.06 -20.47
C ASP A 234 25.98 0.36 -21.56
N LEU A 235 24.66 0.39 -21.44
CA LEU A 235 23.74 -0.30 -22.36
C LEU A 235 23.33 0.56 -23.57
N GLY A 236 23.67 1.85 -23.56
CA GLY A 236 23.39 2.80 -24.62
C GLY A 236 22.52 3.99 -24.21
N GLU A 237 22.22 4.86 -25.16
CA GLU A 237 21.37 6.02 -24.99
C GLU A 237 19.89 5.63 -24.90
N VAL A 238 19.16 6.27 -23.98
CA VAL A 238 17.72 6.08 -23.82
C VAL A 238 17.00 7.19 -24.58
N SER A 239 16.25 6.81 -25.61
CA SER A 239 15.45 7.74 -26.42
C SER A 239 14.03 7.89 -25.89
N GLN A 240 13.48 6.89 -25.21
CA GLN A 240 12.10 6.91 -24.75
C GLN A 240 11.94 6.15 -23.43
N ILE A 241 11.06 6.69 -22.57
CA ILE A 241 10.58 6.02 -21.36
C ILE A 241 9.05 5.92 -21.40
N GLU A 242 8.52 4.73 -21.12
CA GLU A 242 7.10 4.47 -20.96
C GLU A 242 6.79 4.04 -19.53
N TYR A 243 5.77 4.64 -18.92
CA TYR A 243 5.34 4.27 -17.57
C TYR A 243 3.84 4.43 -17.37
N TYR A 244 3.30 3.60 -16.50
CA TYR A 244 1.92 3.66 -16.07
C TYR A 244 1.75 4.65 -14.92
N ALA A 245 0.84 5.62 -15.08
CA ALA A 245 0.53 6.59 -14.03
C ALA A 245 -0.94 7.01 -14.03
N ARG A 246 -1.33 7.75 -12.99
CA ARG A 246 -2.63 8.42 -12.86
C ARG A 246 -2.37 9.89 -12.55
N LYS A 247 -2.76 10.78 -13.45
CA LYS A 247 -2.54 12.24 -13.34
C LYS A 247 -3.86 13.00 -13.35
N LYS A 248 -3.87 14.18 -12.71
CA LYS A 248 -5.07 15.02 -12.57
C LYS A 248 -5.68 15.45 -13.89
N PHE A 249 -4.85 15.81 -14.88
CA PHE A 249 -5.34 16.29 -16.19
C PHE A 249 -6.03 15.19 -17.03
N ASP A 250 -5.85 13.92 -16.67
CA ASP A 250 -6.53 12.77 -17.28
C ASP A 250 -7.58 12.15 -16.34
N ASP A 251 -8.13 12.94 -15.41
CA ASP A 251 -9.13 12.53 -14.41
C ASP A 251 -8.68 11.33 -13.56
N PHE A 252 -7.36 11.22 -13.34
CA PHE A 252 -6.72 10.08 -12.67
C PHE A 252 -7.02 8.73 -13.32
N ARG A 253 -7.43 8.71 -14.59
CA ARG A 253 -7.53 7.48 -15.37
C ARG A 253 -6.14 6.85 -15.46
N PRO A 254 -6.06 5.53 -15.34
CA PRO A 254 -4.79 4.86 -15.52
C PRO A 254 -4.41 4.83 -17.00
N THR A 255 -3.26 5.43 -17.31
CA THR A 255 -2.78 5.64 -18.68
C THR A 255 -1.29 5.32 -18.74
N ILE A 256 -0.84 4.78 -19.88
CA ILE A 256 0.58 4.65 -20.20
C ILE A 256 1.03 5.97 -20.82
N TYR A 257 1.97 6.64 -20.17
CA TYR A 257 2.61 7.85 -20.66
C TYR A 257 3.94 7.47 -21.28
N PHE A 258 4.26 8.07 -22.42
CA PHE A 258 5.56 7.96 -23.05
C PHE A 258 6.21 9.34 -23.14
N HIS A 259 7.52 9.40 -23.01
CA HIS A 259 8.29 10.63 -23.15
C HIS A 259 9.57 10.36 -23.95
N ASN A 260 9.80 11.18 -24.96
CA ASN A 260 11.05 11.19 -25.71
C ASN A 260 12.09 11.99 -24.93
N LEU A 261 13.21 11.35 -24.61
CA LEU A 261 14.30 11.95 -23.87
C LEU A 261 15.34 12.50 -24.85
N GLY A 262 15.84 13.70 -24.57
CA GLY A 262 16.89 14.36 -25.35
C GLY A 262 16.49 14.72 -26.79
N GLU A 263 15.20 14.80 -27.12
CA GLU A 263 14.73 15.14 -28.48
C GLU A 263 15.04 16.60 -28.83
N GLU A 264 14.86 17.52 -27.88
CA GLU A 264 15.02 18.96 -28.13
C GLU A 264 16.48 19.42 -28.14
N ASN A 265 17.29 18.87 -27.23
CA ASN A 265 18.68 19.32 -27.01
C ASN A 265 19.73 18.31 -27.52
N GLY A 266 19.31 17.18 -28.09
CA GLY A 266 20.18 16.07 -28.53
C GLY A 266 20.87 15.30 -27.39
N LYS A 267 20.79 15.78 -26.15
CA LYS A 267 21.46 15.17 -24.99
C LYS A 267 20.59 14.09 -24.35
N ARG A 268 20.73 12.87 -24.85
CA ARG A 268 20.03 11.70 -24.30
C ARG A 268 20.70 11.17 -23.03
N PRO A 269 19.94 10.78 -22.00
CA PRO A 269 20.50 10.03 -20.89
C PRO A 269 20.94 8.65 -21.36
N ARG A 270 21.88 8.03 -20.64
CA ARG A 270 22.37 6.69 -20.93
C ARG A 270 21.95 5.70 -19.86
N LEU A 271 21.56 4.51 -20.28
CA LEU A 271 21.20 3.44 -19.38
C LEU A 271 22.47 2.73 -18.90
N MET A 272 22.72 2.84 -17.61
CA MET A 272 23.79 2.15 -16.93
C MET A 272 23.22 0.99 -16.14
N PHE A 273 23.93 -0.14 -16.15
CA PHE A 273 23.55 -1.34 -15.41
C PHE A 273 24.70 -1.81 -14.53
N ASP A 274 24.40 -2.08 -13.26
CA ASP A 274 25.30 -2.72 -12.31
C ASP A 274 24.98 -4.23 -12.26
N PRO A 275 25.86 -5.10 -12.79
CA PRO A 275 25.63 -6.54 -12.79
C PRO A 275 25.70 -7.19 -11.40
N VAL A 276 26.43 -6.59 -10.45
CA VAL A 276 26.56 -7.08 -9.08
C VAL A 276 25.29 -6.73 -8.29
N ALA A 277 24.86 -5.47 -8.38
CA ALA A 277 23.65 -5.01 -7.72
C ALA A 277 22.38 -5.44 -8.47
N ARG A 278 22.46 -5.89 -9.73
CA ARG A 278 21.31 -6.14 -10.62
C ARG A 278 20.35 -4.94 -10.64
N GLN A 279 20.91 -3.77 -10.90
CA GLN A 279 20.17 -2.51 -10.88
C GLN A 279 20.54 -1.65 -12.07
N MET A 280 19.55 -0.92 -12.58
CA MET A 280 19.73 0.04 -13.65
C MET A 280 19.53 1.47 -13.14
N TYR A 281 20.19 2.42 -13.80
CA TYR A 281 20.00 3.83 -13.55
C TYR A 281 20.32 4.66 -14.80
N LEU A 282 19.79 5.87 -14.87
CA LEU A 282 20.11 6.81 -15.93
C LEU A 282 21.30 7.68 -15.55
N ALA A 283 22.25 7.83 -16.47
CA ALA A 283 23.37 8.74 -16.35
C ALA A 283 23.31 9.82 -17.44
N GLY A 284 23.47 11.09 -17.03
CA GLY A 284 23.37 12.23 -17.94
C GLY A 284 21.94 12.53 -18.40
N GLY A 285 21.84 13.18 -19.56
CA GLY A 285 20.60 13.68 -20.15
C GLY A 285 20.17 15.04 -19.61
N ASP A 286 19.62 15.88 -20.48
CA ASP A 286 19.00 17.15 -20.12
C ASP A 286 17.48 16.94 -20.15
N TYR A 287 16.90 16.57 -19.00
CA TYR A 287 15.45 16.47 -18.82
C TYR A 287 15.04 17.10 -17.49
N LYS A 288 13.79 17.55 -17.42
CA LYS A 288 13.14 18.10 -16.24
C LYS A 288 11.86 17.35 -15.95
N ILE A 289 11.49 17.30 -14.67
CA ILE A 289 10.29 16.61 -14.22
C ILE A 289 9.31 17.66 -13.75
N GLU A 290 8.23 17.82 -14.51
CA GLU A 290 7.21 18.84 -14.32
C GLU A 290 5.82 18.22 -14.16
N ASN A 291 4.81 19.05 -13.93
CA ASN A 291 3.42 18.62 -13.77
C ASN A 291 2.85 17.99 -15.05
N VAL A 292 3.31 18.44 -16.22
CA VAL A 292 2.93 17.89 -17.53
C VAL A 292 3.58 16.53 -17.78
N GLY A 293 4.78 16.28 -17.22
CA GLY A 293 5.50 15.02 -17.35
C GLY A 293 7.01 15.20 -17.35
N ILE A 294 7.71 14.31 -18.03
CA ILE A 294 9.16 14.42 -18.25
C ILE A 294 9.36 15.24 -19.54
N VAL A 295 10.01 16.39 -19.42
CA VAL A 295 10.25 17.34 -20.51
C VAL A 295 11.75 17.54 -20.71
N ASN A 296 12.18 18.06 -21.87
CA ASN A 296 13.59 18.30 -22.19
C ASN A 296 14.03 19.75 -21.87
#